data_AF-A0AAD7EDA7-F1
#
_entry.id   AF-A0AAD7EDA7-F1
#
_cell.length_a   1.000
_cell.length_b   1.000
_cell.length_c   1.000
_cell.angle_alpha   90.00
_cell.angle_beta   90.00
_cell.angle_gamma   90.00
#
_symmetry.space_group_name_H-M   'P 1'
#
loop_
_entity.id
_entity.type
_entity.pdbx_description
1 polymer ?
#
loop_
_entity_poly.entity_id
_entity_poly.type
_entity_poly.pdbx_seq_one_letter_code
_entity_poly.pdbx_strand_id
1 'polypeptide(L)'
;FQPRVGHDNFALIHVSLVPDMHGEQKTKPTQTTIHSLRRLGLLSDLSSPSLLGSQPLQPATKEKISRFFHVAPEQVFGMHDVSSVYHVPLLLQSQGIVDYLRKRFNLPAPNISKQMVQTEESLQKRWKDFTTGQERLFDSVSVALVGKYTDLKDSSMSVTKSAGALGFPCTQKAHHTCSSCPPRCVSLLTSLQWVESFDLEPETQETNPAKYHDAWWSVRGKSFLIIRSS
;
A
#
# COMPACT_ATOMS: atom_id res chain seq x y z
N PHE A 1 28.52 -9.53 6.30
CA PHE A 1 28.22 -8.10 6.54
C PHE A 1 27.94 -7.86 8.02
N GLN A 2 26.98 -8.59 8.60
CA GLN A 2 26.65 -8.59 10.04
C GLN A 2 27.85 -8.62 11.02
N PRO A 3 28.89 -9.48 10.86
CA PRO A 3 30.02 -9.47 11.79
C PRO A 3 30.92 -8.24 11.70
N ARG A 4 30.81 -7.40 10.65
CA ARG A 4 31.65 -6.21 10.48
C ARG A 4 31.06 -4.96 11.12
N VAL A 5 29.74 -4.86 11.20
CA VAL A 5 29.03 -3.66 11.67
C VAL A 5 28.56 -3.77 13.12
N GLY A 6 28.51 -4.98 13.68
CA GLY A 6 28.03 -5.22 15.05
C GLY A 6 26.53 -5.51 15.10
N HIS A 7 26.11 -6.16 16.18
CA HIS A 7 24.73 -6.64 16.37
C HIS A 7 23.71 -5.50 16.41
N ASP A 8 24.06 -4.38 17.03
CA ASP A 8 23.15 -3.24 17.24
C ASP A 8 23.11 -2.28 16.05
N ASN A 9 23.79 -2.60 14.94
CA ASN A 9 23.81 -1.78 13.71
C ASN A 9 23.19 -2.52 12.52
N PHE A 10 22.60 -3.70 12.75
CA PHE A 10 21.96 -4.50 11.71
C PHE A 10 20.68 -5.15 12.25
N ALA A 11 19.61 -5.05 11.44
CA ALA A 11 18.37 -5.77 11.68
C ALA A 11 17.91 -6.42 10.37
N LEU A 12 17.60 -7.71 10.42
CA LEU A 12 16.98 -8.44 9.30
C LEU A 12 15.47 -8.59 9.51
N ILE A 13 14.68 -7.99 8.62
CA ILE A 13 13.22 -8.14 8.58
C ILE A 13 12.87 -9.22 7.56
N HIS A 14 12.40 -10.37 8.02
CA HIS A 14 11.87 -11.41 7.14
C HIS A 14 10.38 -11.20 6.90
N VAL A 15 10.00 -11.07 5.63
CA VAL A 15 8.61 -10.98 5.19
C VAL A 15 8.21 -12.33 4.60
N SER A 16 7.20 -12.98 5.19
CA SER A 16 6.68 -14.26 4.73
C SER A 16 5.17 -14.21 4.56
N LEU A 17 4.64 -15.03 3.66
CA LEU A 17 3.20 -15.17 3.43
C LEU A 17 2.60 -16.24 4.37
N VAL A 18 1.51 -15.89 5.05
CA VAL A 18 0.66 -16.85 5.76
C VAL A 18 -0.71 -16.89 5.08
N PRO A 19 -1.03 -17.94 4.29
CA PRO A 19 -2.33 -18.08 3.68
C PRO A 19 -3.39 -18.47 4.72
N ASP A 20 -4.57 -17.88 4.59
CA ASP A 20 -5.78 -18.29 5.28
C ASP A 20 -6.62 -19.19 4.35
N MET A 21 -6.97 -20.39 4.82
CA MET A 21 -7.88 -21.30 4.13
C MET A 21 -9.05 -21.63 5.06
N HIS A 22 -10.22 -21.07 4.76
CA HIS A 22 -11.45 -21.30 5.53
C HIS A 22 -11.35 -20.94 7.02
N GLY A 23 -10.58 -19.90 7.37
CA GLY A 23 -10.38 -19.45 8.75
C GLY A 23 -9.19 -20.11 9.46
N GLU A 24 -8.51 -21.05 8.80
CA GLU A 24 -7.28 -21.65 9.32
C GLU A 24 -6.03 -20.98 8.72
N GLN A 25 -5.28 -20.28 9.57
CA GLN A 25 -4.03 -19.63 9.20
C GLN A 25 -2.87 -20.64 9.14
N LYS A 26 -2.45 -21.00 7.92
CA LYS A 26 -1.44 -22.04 7.69
C LYS A 26 -0.02 -21.48 7.77
N THR A 27 0.69 -21.84 8.82
CA THR A 27 2.07 -21.39 9.07
C THR A 27 3.16 -22.21 8.36
N LYS A 28 2.80 -23.30 7.68
CA LYS A 28 3.76 -24.22 7.04
C LYS A 28 4.63 -23.57 5.94
N PRO A 29 4.09 -22.72 5.02
CA PRO A 29 4.91 -22.02 4.04
C PRO A 29 5.94 -21.11 4.70
N THR A 30 5.52 -20.39 5.75
CA THR A 30 6.39 -19.54 6.54
C THR A 30 7.52 -20.33 7.23
N GLN A 31 7.24 -21.53 7.76
CA GLN A 31 8.25 -22.45 8.33
C GLN A 31 9.34 -22.87 7.32
N THR A 32 8.96 -23.11 6.06
CA THR A 32 9.92 -23.48 5.01
C THR A 32 10.86 -22.32 4.67
N THR A 33 10.33 -21.09 4.60
CA THR A 33 11.15 -19.91 4.30
C THR A 33 12.16 -19.62 5.41
N ILE A 34 11.77 -19.73 6.69
CA ILE A 34 12.70 -19.50 7.81
C ILE A 34 13.80 -20.57 7.88
N HIS A 35 13.46 -21.82 7.60
CA HIS A 35 14.47 -22.88 7.56
C HIS A 35 15.48 -22.65 6.42
N SER A 36 15.01 -22.17 5.26
CA SER A 36 15.87 -21.81 4.13
C SER A 36 16.77 -20.61 4.48
N LEU A 37 16.21 -19.58 5.13
CA LEU A 37 16.94 -18.40 5.57
C LEU A 37 18.07 -18.77 6.56
N ARG A 38 17.78 -19.66 7.52
CA ARG A 38 18.78 -20.17 8.46
C ARG A 38 19.87 -20.99 7.81
N ARG A 39 19.52 -21.80 6.79
CA ARG A 39 20.52 -22.56 6.00
C ARG A 39 21.53 -21.66 5.30
N LEU A 40 21.14 -20.43 4.98
CA LEU A 40 22.02 -19.41 4.41
C LEU A 40 22.88 -18.69 5.47
N GLY A 41 22.77 -19.07 6.74
CA GLY A 41 23.51 -18.46 7.85
C GLY A 41 22.94 -17.10 8.29
N LEU A 42 21.74 -16.75 7.85
CA LEU A 42 21.06 -15.51 8.25
C LEU A 42 20.14 -15.80 9.44
N LEU A 43 20.28 -15.01 10.51
CA LEU A 43 19.36 -15.00 11.64
C LEU A 43 18.47 -13.77 11.50
N SER A 44 17.14 -13.97 11.51
CA SER A 44 16.18 -12.88 11.46
C SER A 44 16.03 -12.26 12.84
N ASP A 45 16.30 -10.95 12.95
CA ASP A 45 16.05 -10.20 14.18
C ASP A 45 14.59 -9.78 14.30
N LEU A 46 13.89 -9.71 13.17
CA LEU A 46 12.49 -9.34 13.05
C LEU A 46 11.78 -10.30 12.11
N SER A 47 10.65 -10.80 12.55
CA SER A 47 9.71 -11.49 11.67
C SER A 47 8.51 -10.58 11.44
N SER A 48 8.29 -10.18 10.19
CA SER A 48 7.05 -9.54 9.77
C SER A 48 6.26 -10.53 8.93
N PRO A 49 5.68 -11.60 9.53
CA PRO A 49 4.81 -12.48 8.78
C PRO A 49 3.62 -11.66 8.28
N SER A 50 3.60 -11.43 6.98
CA SER A 50 2.47 -10.82 6.31
C SER A 50 1.47 -11.91 6.00
N LEU A 51 0.25 -11.78 6.51
CA LEU A 51 -0.83 -12.63 6.02
C LEU A 51 -1.33 -12.06 4.70
N LEU A 52 -1.70 -12.98 3.81
CA LEU A 52 -2.57 -12.62 2.70
C LEU A 52 -4.01 -12.73 3.21
N GLY A 53 -4.81 -11.69 3.04
CA GLY A 53 -6.24 -11.72 3.38
C GLY A 53 -6.68 -10.70 4.44
N SER A 54 -7.99 -10.60 4.64
CA SER A 54 -8.64 -9.53 5.43
C SER A 54 -8.61 -9.74 6.96
N GLN A 55 -8.15 -10.89 7.46
CA GLN A 55 -8.23 -11.23 8.88
C GLN A 55 -6.90 -10.95 9.61
N PRO A 56 -6.94 -10.41 10.85
CA PRO A 56 -5.74 -10.21 11.64
C PRO A 56 -5.09 -11.54 12.05
N LEU A 57 -3.78 -11.51 12.32
CA LEU A 57 -3.04 -12.68 12.81
C LEU A 57 -3.63 -13.15 14.15
N GLN A 58 -4.04 -14.42 14.22
CA GLN A 58 -4.55 -14.98 15.47
C GLN A 58 -3.41 -15.11 16.50
N PRO A 59 -3.67 -14.88 17.80
CA PRO A 59 -2.63 -15.00 18.84
C PRO A 59 -1.94 -16.37 18.85
N ALA A 60 -2.70 -17.46 18.66
CA ALA A 60 -2.16 -18.80 18.58
C ALA A 60 -1.21 -19.01 17.39
N THR A 61 -1.54 -18.44 16.22
CA THR A 61 -0.69 -18.45 15.02
C THR A 61 0.59 -17.65 15.27
N LYS A 62 0.46 -16.48 15.92
CA LYS A 62 1.57 -15.60 16.27
C LYS A 62 2.57 -16.28 17.21
N GLU A 63 2.10 -16.95 18.25
CA GLU A 63 2.96 -17.75 19.14
C GLU A 63 3.67 -18.89 18.40
N LYS A 64 2.94 -19.60 17.53
CA LYS A 64 3.51 -20.70 16.75
C LYS A 64 4.65 -20.20 15.86
N ILE A 65 4.45 -19.06 15.18
CA ILE A 65 5.49 -18.42 14.36
C ILE A 65 6.67 -17.99 15.24
N SER A 66 6.41 -17.31 16.36
CA SER A 66 7.45 -16.90 17.33
C SER A 66 8.35 -18.07 17.74
N ARG A 67 7.77 -19.24 18.06
CA ARG A 67 8.52 -20.46 18.40
C ARG A 67 9.39 -20.94 17.24
N PHE A 68 8.88 -20.97 16.00
CA PHE A 68 9.68 -21.38 14.85
C PHE A 68 10.84 -20.42 14.56
N PHE A 69 10.62 -19.12 14.73
CA PHE A 69 11.61 -18.08 14.50
C PHE A 69 12.59 -17.91 15.68
N HIS A 70 12.30 -18.48 16.85
CA HIS A 70 13.04 -18.27 18.10
C HIS A 70 13.11 -16.78 18.49
N VAL A 71 12.01 -16.05 18.26
CA VAL A 71 11.85 -14.64 18.59
C VAL A 71 10.69 -14.49 19.57
N ALA A 72 10.65 -13.42 20.36
CA ALA A 72 9.51 -13.11 21.20
C ALA A 72 8.26 -12.85 20.34
N PRO A 73 7.04 -13.15 20.84
CA PRO A 73 5.80 -12.85 20.13
C PRO A 73 5.69 -11.38 19.72
N GLU A 74 6.24 -10.46 20.51
CA GLU A 74 6.29 -9.02 20.23
C GLU A 74 7.06 -8.69 18.94
N GLN A 75 7.97 -9.56 18.50
CA GLN A 75 8.77 -9.42 17.27
C GLN A 75 8.07 -10.02 16.04
N VAL A 76 6.81 -10.43 16.20
CA VAL A 76 5.96 -11.02 15.15
C VAL A 76 4.86 -10.02 14.79
N PHE A 77 5.05 -9.30 13.68
CA PHE A 77 4.11 -8.28 13.20
C PHE A 77 3.15 -8.89 12.18
N GLY A 78 1.85 -8.81 12.46
CA GLY A 78 0.80 -9.32 11.57
C GLY A 78 0.32 -8.22 10.64
N MET A 79 0.46 -8.43 9.33
CA MET A 79 -0.14 -7.58 8.30
C MET A 79 -1.34 -8.30 7.69
N HIS A 80 -2.43 -7.57 7.47
CA HIS A 80 -3.60 -8.04 6.71
C HIS A 80 -3.81 -7.13 5.50
N ASP A 81 -4.63 -7.56 4.55
CA ASP A 81 -4.98 -6.76 3.37
C ASP A 81 -5.72 -5.50 3.80
N VAL A 82 -5.13 -4.36 3.45
CA VAL A 82 -5.67 -3.03 3.75
C VAL A 82 -6.17 -2.38 2.46
N SER A 83 -7.19 -1.53 2.60
CA SER A 83 -7.84 -0.78 1.51
C SER A 83 -6.85 0.07 0.70
N SER A 84 -5.79 0.56 1.35
CA SER A 84 -4.80 1.46 0.77
C SER A 84 -3.43 1.23 1.38
N VAL A 85 -2.38 1.35 0.57
CA VAL A 85 -0.98 1.19 1.00
C VAL A 85 -0.58 2.15 2.13
N TYR A 86 -1.28 3.27 2.26
CA TYR A 86 -1.05 4.26 3.30
C TYR A 86 -1.50 3.81 4.70
N HIS A 87 -2.29 2.73 4.81
CA HIS A 87 -2.64 2.12 6.09
C HIS A 87 -1.50 1.26 6.67
N VAL A 88 -0.56 0.80 5.85
CA VAL A 88 0.53 -0.09 6.28
C VAL A 88 1.39 0.54 7.39
N PRO A 89 1.87 1.80 7.27
CA PRO A 89 2.65 2.42 8.35
C PRO A 89 1.87 2.56 9.66
N LEU A 90 0.57 2.88 9.59
CA LEU A 90 -0.28 3.02 10.78
C LEU A 90 -0.45 1.67 11.50
N LEU A 91 -0.65 0.59 10.74
CA LEU A 91 -0.80 -0.76 11.27
C LEU A 91 0.49 -1.29 11.92
N LEU A 92 1.64 -0.95 11.36
CA LEU A 92 2.94 -1.29 11.93
C LEU A 92 3.25 -0.46 13.18
N GLN A 93 2.89 0.84 13.16
CA GLN A 93 3.03 1.73 14.32
C GLN A 93 2.18 1.22 15.49
N SER A 94 0.92 0.82 15.26
CA SER A 94 0.04 0.31 16.31
C SER A 94 0.52 -1.00 16.95
N GLN A 95 1.39 -1.74 16.25
CA GLN A 95 1.99 -2.98 16.77
C GLN A 95 3.33 -2.75 17.48
N GLY A 96 3.81 -1.50 17.56
CA GLY A 96 5.02 -1.17 18.33
C GLY A 96 6.34 -1.42 17.57
N ILE A 97 6.33 -1.43 16.23
CA ILE A 97 7.57 -1.64 15.45
C ILE A 97 8.64 -0.58 15.75
N VAL A 98 8.22 0.65 16.02
CA VAL A 98 9.10 1.80 16.29
C VAL A 98 9.87 1.58 17.59
N ASP A 99 9.16 1.19 18.65
CA ASP A 99 9.77 0.91 19.95
C ASP A 99 10.71 -0.29 19.88
N TYR A 100 10.34 -1.31 19.11
CA TYR A 100 11.20 -2.46 18.87
C TYR A 100 12.51 -2.05 18.18
N LEU A 101 12.43 -1.34 17.05
CA LEU A 101 13.61 -0.93 16.29
C LEU A 101 14.52 -0.02 17.11
N ARG A 102 13.94 0.88 17.92
CA ARG A 102 14.69 1.74 18.83
C ARG A 102 15.49 0.93 19.85
N LYS A 103 14.88 -0.07 20.49
CA LYS A 103 15.58 -0.99 21.40
C LYS A 103 16.64 -1.80 20.68
N ARG A 104 16.33 -2.31 19.49
CA ARG A 104 17.23 -3.15 18.69
C ARG A 104 18.51 -2.43 18.27
N PHE A 105 18.39 -1.18 17.84
CA PHE A 105 19.52 -0.37 17.39
C PHE A 105 20.17 0.45 18.52
N ASN A 106 19.77 0.21 19.78
CA ASN A 106 20.19 0.99 20.94
C ASN A 106 20.15 2.51 20.69
N LEU A 107 19.10 2.97 19.98
CA LEU A 107 19.01 4.37 19.60
C LEU A 107 18.72 5.18 20.86
N PRO A 108 19.47 6.28 21.10
CA PRO A 108 19.25 7.13 22.25
C PRO A 108 17.81 7.61 22.26
N ALA A 109 17.28 7.84 23.45
CA ALA A 109 15.97 8.45 23.55
C ALA A 109 15.97 9.76 22.76
N PRO A 110 15.01 9.96 21.83
CA PRO A 110 14.94 11.22 21.12
C PRO A 110 14.90 12.33 22.18
N ASN A 111 15.66 13.39 21.97
CA ASN A 111 15.48 14.60 22.74
C ASN A 111 14.15 15.21 22.28
N ILE A 112 13.06 14.75 22.87
CA ILE A 112 11.71 15.12 22.49
C ILE A 112 11.49 16.56 22.97
N SER A 113 11.80 17.53 22.12
CA SER A 113 11.38 18.90 22.34
C SER A 113 9.86 19.00 22.17
N LYS A 114 9.22 19.98 22.83
CA LYS A 114 7.78 20.26 22.66
C LYS A 114 7.39 20.47 21.18
N GLN A 115 8.32 21.01 20.37
CA GLN A 115 8.11 21.19 18.93
C GLN A 115 8.09 19.87 18.17
N MET A 116 8.92 18.88 18.56
CA MET A 116 8.92 17.56 17.93
C MET A 116 7.64 16.77 18.23
N VAL A 117 7.11 16.87 19.44
CA VAL A 117 5.80 16.26 19.80
C VAL A 117 4.68 16.86 18.95
N GLN A 118 4.61 18.20 18.87
CA GLN A 118 3.60 18.87 18.02
C GLN A 118 3.75 18.50 16.54
N THR A 119 4.99 18.34 16.07
CA THR A 119 5.25 17.92 14.69
C THR A 119 4.78 16.49 14.46
N GLU A 120 5.11 15.55 15.35
CA GLU A 120 4.65 14.15 15.28
C GLU A 120 3.12 14.05 15.29
N GLU A 121 2.46 14.72 16.23
CA GLU A 121 1.00 14.77 16.31
C GLU A 121 0.38 15.35 15.04
N SER A 122 0.96 16.42 14.49
CA SER A 122 0.48 17.04 13.26
C SER A 122 0.64 16.13 12.04
N LEU A 123 1.77 15.40 11.95
CA LEU A 123 2.04 14.46 10.87
C LEU A 123 1.15 13.24 10.96
N GLN A 124 0.97 12.69 12.18
CA GLN A 124 0.09 11.56 12.41
C GLN A 124 -1.37 11.92 12.10
N LYS A 125 -1.81 13.13 12.49
CA LYS A 125 -3.13 13.65 12.16
C LYS A 125 -3.29 13.80 10.65
N ARG A 126 -2.33 14.44 9.97
CA ARG A 126 -2.34 14.59 8.50
C ARG A 126 -2.39 13.25 7.78
N TRP A 127 -1.66 12.25 8.26
CA TRP A 127 -1.65 10.91 7.66
C TRP A 127 -2.99 10.19 7.86
N LYS A 128 -3.57 10.26 9.07
CA LYS A 128 -4.90 9.71 9.37
C LYS A 128 -6.01 10.41 8.58
N ASP A 129 -5.94 11.73 8.47
CA ASP A 129 -6.91 12.52 7.69
C ASP A 129 -6.82 12.15 6.20
N PHE A 130 -5.62 11.95 5.68
CA PHE A 130 -5.40 11.49 4.30
C PHE A 130 -5.94 10.08 4.05
N THR A 131 -5.64 9.12 4.92
CA THR A 131 -6.14 7.74 4.78
C THR A 131 -7.66 7.67 4.91
N THR A 132 -8.24 8.38 5.89
CA THR A 132 -9.71 8.44 6.10
C THR A 132 -10.41 9.15 4.93
N GLY A 133 -9.76 10.18 4.35
CA GLY A 133 -10.24 10.87 3.17
C GLY A 133 -10.32 9.96 1.94
N GLN A 134 -9.36 9.05 1.77
CA GLN A 134 -9.38 8.05 0.70
C GLN A 134 -10.50 7.00 0.85
N GLU A 135 -10.97 6.74 2.06
CA GLU A 135 -12.08 5.80 2.30
C GLU A 135 -13.46 6.45 2.16
N ARG A 136 -13.52 7.78 2.25
CA ARG A 136 -14.75 8.59 2.15
C ARG A 136 -14.85 9.35 0.84
N LEU A 137 -14.68 8.64 -0.28
CA LEU A 137 -14.86 9.19 -1.62
C LEU A 137 -16.35 9.09 -1.98
N PHE A 138 -17.02 10.23 -2.09
CA PHE A 138 -18.45 10.29 -2.41
C PHE A 138 -18.73 10.61 -3.88
N ASP A 139 -17.76 11.19 -4.59
CA ASP A 139 -17.86 11.55 -5.99
C ASP A 139 -16.93 10.67 -6.83
N SER A 140 -17.48 10.03 -7.85
CA SER A 140 -16.75 9.13 -8.73
C SER A 140 -16.43 9.82 -10.06
N VAL A 141 -15.14 10.05 -10.31
CA VAL A 141 -14.66 10.43 -11.64
C VAL A 141 -14.14 9.17 -12.33
N SER A 142 -14.64 8.98 -13.55
CA SER A 142 -14.22 7.90 -14.41
C SER A 142 -13.14 8.40 -15.37
N VAL A 143 -11.98 7.74 -15.36
CA VAL A 143 -10.83 8.09 -16.20
C VAL A 143 -10.49 6.92 -17.11
N ALA A 144 -10.32 7.19 -18.41
CA ALA A 144 -9.76 6.23 -19.35
C ALA A 144 -8.26 6.47 -19.52
N LEU A 145 -7.47 5.42 -19.38
CA LEU A 145 -6.05 5.42 -19.69
C LEU A 145 -5.84 4.65 -21.00
N VAL A 146 -5.37 5.37 -22.02
CA VAL A 146 -5.04 4.80 -23.34
C VAL A 146 -3.53 4.65 -23.43
N GLY A 147 -3.07 3.44 -23.74
CA GLY A 147 -1.66 3.15 -23.90
C GLY A 147 -1.41 1.87 -24.68
N LYS A 148 -0.15 1.70 -25.08
CA LYS A 148 0.38 0.45 -25.62
C LYS A 148 0.78 -0.40 -24.39
N TYR A 149 0.24 -1.61 -24.23
CA TYR A 149 0.50 -2.52 -23.10
C TYR A 149 -0.31 -2.21 -21.82
N THR A 150 -1.61 -2.47 -21.86
CA THR A 150 -2.53 -2.39 -20.71
C THR A 150 -2.53 -3.62 -19.82
N ASP A 151 -2.12 -4.78 -20.32
CA ASP A 151 -2.05 -6.02 -19.54
C ASP A 151 -0.96 -5.98 -18.44
N LEU A 152 0.07 -5.14 -18.63
CA LEU A 152 1.13 -4.91 -17.64
C LEU A 152 0.67 -3.87 -16.61
N LYS A 153 -0.16 -4.30 -15.67
CA LYS A 153 -0.58 -3.48 -14.51
C LYS A 153 0.60 -2.85 -13.77
N ASP A 154 1.76 -3.51 -13.75
CA ASP A 154 2.98 -3.02 -13.11
C ASP A 154 3.56 -1.76 -13.77
N SER A 155 3.51 -1.63 -15.10
CA SER A 155 4.13 -0.48 -15.80
C SER A 155 3.42 0.85 -15.59
N SER A 156 2.16 0.83 -15.12
CA SER A 156 1.41 2.05 -14.79
C SER A 156 0.96 2.10 -13.34
N MET A 157 1.53 1.28 -12.45
CA MET A 157 1.35 1.45 -11.01
C MET A 157 1.75 2.86 -10.54
N SER A 158 2.78 3.45 -11.15
CA SER A 158 3.20 4.83 -10.86
C SER A 158 2.15 5.85 -11.27
N VAL A 159 1.53 5.67 -12.44
CA VAL A 159 0.46 6.54 -12.95
C VAL A 159 -0.80 6.38 -12.10
N THR A 160 -1.22 5.15 -11.82
CA THR A 160 -2.38 4.85 -10.96
C THR A 160 -2.19 5.37 -9.54
N LYS A 161 -0.99 5.19 -8.95
CA LYS A 161 -0.67 5.75 -7.63
C LYS A 161 -0.62 7.27 -7.64
N SER A 162 -0.05 7.87 -8.68
CA SER A 162 -0.02 9.33 -8.81
C SER A 162 -1.41 9.90 -8.99
N ALA A 163 -2.27 9.27 -9.80
CA ALA A 163 -3.66 9.66 -9.98
C ALA A 163 -4.49 9.48 -8.68
N GLY A 164 -4.30 8.36 -7.97
CA GLY A 164 -4.95 8.14 -6.66
C GLY A 164 -4.40 9.02 -5.53
N ALA A 165 -3.15 9.49 -5.63
CA ALA A 165 -2.54 10.45 -4.72
C ALA A 165 -2.84 11.92 -5.09
N LEU A 166 -3.10 12.19 -6.38
CA LEU A 166 -3.68 13.42 -6.92
C LEU A 166 -5.16 13.49 -6.52
N GLY A 167 -5.42 13.53 -5.21
CA GLY A 167 -6.50 14.37 -4.74
C GLY A 167 -6.12 15.80 -5.13
N PHE A 168 -6.51 16.24 -6.33
CA PHE A 168 -6.35 17.63 -6.72
C PHE A 168 -7.00 18.47 -5.61
N PRO A 169 -6.24 19.27 -4.83
CA PRO A 169 -6.91 20.30 -4.06
C PRO A 169 -7.64 21.14 -5.09
N CYS A 170 -8.94 21.37 -4.89
CA CYS A 170 -9.69 22.35 -5.66
C CYS A 170 -8.93 23.67 -5.62
N THR A 171 -8.09 23.90 -6.62
CA THR A 171 -7.44 25.17 -6.90
C THR A 171 -8.27 25.93 -7.92
N GLN A 172 -9.60 25.78 -7.85
CA GLN A 172 -10.49 26.72 -8.53
C GLN A 172 -10.75 27.90 -7.59
N LYS A 173 -9.69 28.70 -7.38
CA LYS A 173 -9.85 30.13 -7.09
C LYS A 173 -10.36 30.81 -8.36
N ALA A 174 -11.62 30.56 -8.71
CA ALA A 174 -12.33 31.29 -9.76
C ALA A 174 -13.83 31.26 -9.47
N HIS A 175 -14.22 31.70 -8.28
CA HIS A 175 -15.47 32.42 -8.03
C HIS A 175 -15.43 32.98 -6.61
N HIS A 176 -15.25 34.30 -6.53
CA HIS A 176 -15.42 35.07 -5.32
C HIS A 176 -16.91 35.06 -4.96
N THR A 177 -17.33 34.26 -3.98
CA THR A 177 -18.54 34.35 -3.10
C THR A 177 -19.12 32.97 -2.74
N CYS A 178 -18.35 32.16 -2.02
CA CYS A 178 -18.95 31.04 -1.27
C CYS A 178 -18.23 30.87 0.06
N SER A 179 -18.70 31.60 1.07
CA SER A 179 -18.22 31.53 2.47
C SER A 179 -18.82 30.35 3.25
N SER A 180 -19.51 29.43 2.56
CA SER A 180 -20.29 28.34 3.16
C SER A 180 -19.96 26.96 2.59
N CYS A 181 -18.84 26.80 1.89
CA CYS A 181 -18.39 25.48 1.44
C CYS A 181 -17.47 24.85 2.51
N PRO A 182 -17.87 23.77 3.22
CA PRO A 182 -16.94 23.03 4.07
C PRO A 182 -15.79 22.48 3.21
N PRO A 183 -14.59 22.22 3.79
CA PRO A 183 -13.43 21.73 3.06
C PRO A 183 -13.62 20.26 2.69
N ARG A 184 -14.52 19.98 1.75
CA ARG A 184 -14.68 18.69 1.07
C ARG A 184 -13.84 18.72 -0.18
N CYS A 185 -12.51 18.76 -0.02
CA CYS A 185 -11.59 18.36 -1.08
C CYS A 185 -11.66 16.83 -1.14
N VAL A 186 -12.62 16.32 -1.93
CA VAL A 186 -12.84 14.90 -2.14
C VAL A 186 -11.85 14.44 -3.21
N SER A 187 -11.07 13.40 -2.91
CA SER A 187 -10.26 12.73 -3.92
C SER A 187 -11.20 12.07 -4.93
N LEU A 188 -10.95 12.24 -6.23
CA LEU A 188 -11.97 12.08 -7.26
C LEU A 188 -11.83 10.81 -8.12
N LEU A 189 -10.77 10.01 -7.99
CA LEU A 189 -10.55 8.87 -8.89
C LEU A 189 -11.04 7.54 -8.30
N THR A 190 -12.21 7.07 -8.75
CA THR A 190 -12.80 5.80 -8.30
C THR A 190 -12.78 4.71 -9.38
N SER A 191 -12.72 5.05 -10.67
CA SER A 191 -12.64 4.04 -11.73
C SER A 191 -11.65 4.41 -12.83
N LEU A 192 -10.54 3.66 -12.90
CA LEU A 192 -9.61 3.69 -14.01
C LEU A 192 -9.99 2.56 -14.98
N GLN A 193 -10.25 2.90 -16.24
CA GLN A 193 -10.47 1.93 -17.31
C GLN A 193 -9.29 1.97 -18.26
N TRP A 194 -8.81 0.78 -18.62
CA TRP A 194 -7.66 0.61 -19.47
C TRP A 194 -8.13 0.29 -20.88
N VAL A 195 -7.58 0.99 -21.86
CA VAL A 195 -7.91 0.81 -23.27
C VAL A 195 -6.61 0.68 -24.04
N GLU A 196 -6.43 -0.44 -24.76
CA GLU A 196 -5.29 -0.60 -25.65
C GLU A 196 -5.41 0.39 -26.80
N SER A 197 -4.32 1.08 -27.15
CA SER A 197 -4.33 2.01 -28.27
C SER A 197 -4.65 1.33 -29.60
N PHE A 198 -4.25 0.06 -29.77
CA PHE A 198 -4.53 -0.72 -30.98
C PHE A 198 -6.03 -1.00 -31.16
N ASP A 199 -6.80 -1.11 -30.07
CA ASP A 199 -8.24 -1.37 -30.16
C ASP A 199 -9.04 -0.15 -30.68
N LEU A 200 -8.40 1.03 -30.76
CA LEU A 200 -8.99 2.25 -31.30
C LEU A 200 -8.66 2.49 -32.79
N GLU A 201 -7.79 1.67 -33.37
CA GLU A 201 -7.36 1.79 -34.77
C GLU A 201 -8.43 1.23 -35.74
N PRO A 202 -8.54 1.79 -36.97
CA PRO A 202 -9.49 1.32 -37.97
C PRO A 202 -9.24 -0.13 -38.41
N GLU A 203 -8.00 -0.62 -38.32
CA GLU A 203 -7.65 -2.03 -38.57
C GLU A 203 -8.40 -2.99 -37.62
N THR A 204 -8.62 -2.56 -36.37
CA THR A 204 -9.36 -3.35 -35.38
C THR A 204 -10.86 -3.36 -35.66
N GLN A 205 -11.39 -2.34 -36.33
CA GLN A 205 -12.79 -2.33 -36.75
C GLN A 205 -13.08 -3.43 -37.78
N GLU A 206 -12.13 -3.71 -38.67
CA GLU A 206 -12.27 -4.77 -39.69
C GLU A 206 -12.02 -6.17 -39.11
N THR A 207 -11.02 -6.31 -38.23
CA THR A 207 -10.63 -7.62 -37.65
C THR A 207 -11.50 -8.03 -36.47
N ASN A 208 -11.91 -7.09 -35.61
CA ASN A 208 -12.73 -7.34 -34.42
C ASN A 208 -13.61 -6.12 -34.05
N PRO A 209 -14.78 -5.96 -34.70
CA PRO A 209 -15.64 -4.79 -34.50
C PRO A 209 -16.21 -4.68 -33.08
N ALA A 210 -16.37 -5.81 -32.37
CA ALA A 210 -16.89 -5.81 -31.00
C ALA A 210 -15.94 -5.10 -30.03
N LYS A 211 -14.64 -5.42 -30.09
CA LYS A 211 -13.61 -4.76 -29.25
C LYS A 211 -13.44 -3.30 -29.60
N TYR A 212 -13.46 -2.97 -30.90
CA TYR A 212 -13.37 -1.58 -31.36
C TYR A 212 -14.49 -0.71 -30.79
N HIS A 213 -15.74 -1.18 -30.85
CA HIS A 213 -16.87 -0.42 -30.32
C HIS A 213 -16.84 -0.33 -28.78
N ASP A 214 -16.40 -1.37 -28.08
CA ASP A 214 -16.26 -1.36 -26.62
C ASP A 214 -15.16 -0.40 -26.13
N ALA A 215 -14.02 -0.35 -26.83
CA ALA A 215 -12.93 0.59 -26.57
C ALA A 215 -13.40 2.04 -26.76
N TRP A 216 -14.08 2.34 -27.88
CA TRP A 216 -14.63 3.67 -28.16
C TRP A 216 -15.78 4.06 -27.21
N TRP A 217 -16.57 3.10 -26.76
CA TRP A 217 -17.60 3.33 -25.73
C TRP A 217 -16.95 3.68 -24.39
N SER A 218 -15.90 2.95 -24.04
CA SER A 218 -15.10 3.15 -22.82
C SER A 218 -14.36 4.47 -22.80
N VAL A 219 -13.98 5.04 -23.96
CA VAL A 219 -13.37 6.39 -24.02
C VAL A 219 -14.43 7.49 -23.99
N ARG A 220 -15.54 7.35 -24.73
CA ARG A 220 -16.57 8.40 -24.85
C ARG A 220 -17.38 8.61 -23.57
N GLY A 221 -17.53 7.58 -22.74
CA GLY A 221 -18.29 7.64 -21.49
C GLY A 221 -17.52 8.19 -20.28
N LYS A 222 -16.30 8.72 -20.46
CA LYS A 222 -15.40 9.08 -19.34
C LYS A 222 -15.15 10.58 -19.27
N SER A 223 -14.99 11.09 -18.05
CA SER A 223 -14.81 12.50 -17.78
C SER A 223 -13.40 13.00 -18.14
N PHE A 224 -12.39 12.12 -18.08
CA PHE A 224 -11.00 12.45 -18.40
C PHE A 224 -10.33 11.31 -19.18
N LEU A 225 -9.44 11.72 -20.08
CA LEU A 225 -8.61 10.84 -20.89
C LEU A 225 -7.13 11.10 -20.55
N ILE A 226 -6.39 10.04 -20.25
CA ILE A 226 -4.94 10.09 -20.09
C ILE A 226 -4.35 9.28 -21.24
N ILE A 227 -3.51 9.92 -22.05
CA ILE A 227 -2.81 9.29 -23.17
C ILE A 227 -1.35 9.13 -22.77
N ARG A 228 -0.85 7.90 -22.78
CA ARG A 228 0.58 7.61 -22.58
C ARG A 228 1.21 7.32 -23.93
N SER A 229 1.99 8.27 -24.45
CA SER A 229 2.91 7.98 -25.56
C SER A 229 4.07 7.16 -25.02
N SER A 230 4.34 6.01 -25.64
CA SER A 230 5.63 5.31 -25.50
C SER A 230 6.74 6.14 -26.12
#